data_AF-A0A1X1ZQJ9-F1
#
_entry.id   AF-A0A1X1ZQJ9-F1
#
_cell.length_a   1.000
_cell.length_b   1.000
_cell.length_c   1.000
_cell.angle_alpha   90.00
_cell.angle_beta   90.00
_cell.angle_gamma   90.00
#
_symmetry.space_group_name_H-M   'P 1'
#
loop_
_entity.id
_entity.type
_entity.pdbx_description
1 polymer ?
#
loop_
_entity_poly.entity_id
_entity_poly.type
_entity_poly.pdbx_seq_one_letter_code
_entity_poly.pdbx_strand_id
1 'polypeptide(L)'
;MWAKPAAPGCTVPGHYSQVHHVTDHAQRGHTDINNPTFACGTQHHILKPNGRTTRKNPNGDTEWIPPPHLDHDQPRTNTYWHPKNSSTTKTTTTTRSSADAPLASV
;
A
#
# COMPACT_ATOMS: atom_id res chain seq x y z
N MET A 1 4.15 13.39 -15.26
CA MET A 1 3.89 12.56 -14.07
C MET A 1 3.18 13.43 -13.04
N TRP A 2 2.22 12.91 -12.29
CA TRP A 2 1.41 13.69 -11.33
C TRP A 2 1.59 13.11 -9.92
N ALA A 3 1.68 13.97 -8.91
CA ALA A 3 2.04 13.56 -7.54
C ALA A 3 0.94 12.71 -6.86
N LYS A 4 1.36 11.65 -6.17
CA LYS A 4 0.49 10.65 -5.52
C LYS A 4 0.88 10.44 -4.06
N PRO A 5 0.04 10.84 -3.09
CA PRO A 5 0.26 10.51 -1.68
C PRO A 5 0.25 9.01 -1.41
N ALA A 6 1.38 8.47 -0.95
CA ALA A 6 1.56 7.03 -0.77
C ALA A 6 0.94 6.48 0.53
N ALA A 7 0.51 7.38 1.44
CA ALA A 7 -0.07 7.04 2.72
C ALA A 7 -1.44 6.31 2.59
N PRO A 8 -1.62 5.13 3.19
CA PRO A 8 -2.87 4.36 3.15
C PRO A 8 -4.11 5.20 3.47
N GLY A 9 -5.14 5.08 2.62
CA GLY A 9 -6.42 5.78 2.78
C GLY A 9 -6.37 7.28 2.44
N CYS A 10 -5.25 7.83 1.96
CA CYS A 10 -5.18 9.24 1.59
C CYS A 10 -5.89 9.52 0.26
N THR A 11 -6.94 10.33 0.29
CA THR A 11 -7.65 10.83 -0.90
C THR A 11 -7.24 12.27 -1.28
N VAL A 12 -6.37 12.90 -0.50
CA VAL A 12 -5.90 14.28 -0.75
C VAL A 12 -5.11 14.34 -2.06
N PRO A 13 -5.37 15.32 -2.95
CA PRO A 13 -4.59 15.51 -4.17
C PRO A 13 -3.11 15.81 -3.90
N GLY A 14 -2.24 15.39 -4.82
CA GLY A 14 -0.80 15.64 -4.72
C GLY A 14 -0.38 17.12 -4.66
N HIS A 15 -1.21 18.05 -5.17
CA HIS A 15 -0.96 19.50 -5.07
C HIS A 15 -1.27 20.09 -3.67
N TYR A 16 -2.00 19.36 -2.82
CA TYR A 16 -2.18 19.68 -1.39
C TYR A 16 -1.31 18.78 -0.50
N SER A 17 -0.20 18.26 -1.03
CA SER A 17 0.69 17.31 -0.37
C SER A 17 2.14 17.80 -0.35
N GLN A 18 2.81 17.49 0.74
CA GLN A 18 4.19 17.85 1.02
C GLN A 18 5.13 16.73 0.59
N VAL A 19 6.36 17.08 0.22
CA VAL A 19 7.42 16.10 -0.10
C VAL A 19 8.15 15.70 1.18
N HIS A 20 8.22 14.41 1.43
CA HIS A 20 8.97 13.80 2.54
C HIS A 20 10.11 12.93 2.01
N HIS A 21 11.28 13.01 2.62
CA HIS A 21 12.43 12.16 2.28
C HIS A 21 12.35 10.84 3.04
N VAL A 22 12.22 9.71 2.34
CA VAL A 22 11.99 8.39 3.00
C VAL A 22 13.22 7.89 3.77
N THR A 23 14.43 8.20 3.30
CA THR A 23 15.64 8.28 4.12
C THR A 23 15.94 9.75 4.36
N ASP A 24 16.11 10.18 5.61
CA ASP A 24 16.29 11.61 5.95
C ASP A 24 17.40 12.28 5.13
N HIS A 25 17.17 13.56 4.77
CA HIS A 25 18.20 14.37 4.12
C HIS A 25 19.49 14.44 4.98
N ALA A 26 19.36 14.51 6.30
CA ALA A 26 20.50 14.48 7.23
C ALA A 26 21.32 13.17 7.20
N GLN A 27 20.73 12.06 6.74
CA GLN A 27 21.43 10.77 6.60
C GLN A 27 22.07 10.60 5.21
N ARG A 28 21.47 11.14 4.14
CA ARG A 28 21.99 11.00 2.76
C ARG A 28 22.82 12.19 2.25
N GLY A 29 22.65 13.39 2.81
CA GLY A 29 23.31 14.61 2.37
C GLY A 29 22.84 15.19 1.02
N HIS A 30 21.98 14.49 0.26
CA HIS A 30 21.53 14.92 -1.07
C HIS A 30 20.06 14.55 -1.35
N THR A 31 19.45 15.29 -2.27
CA THR A 31 18.07 15.07 -2.76
C THR A 31 18.10 14.28 -4.06
N ASP A 32 17.96 12.95 -3.99
CA ASP A 32 17.76 12.11 -5.18
C ASP A 32 16.26 11.98 -5.55
N ILE A 33 15.95 11.69 -6.82
CA ILE A 33 14.56 11.63 -7.34
C ILE A 33 13.78 10.39 -6.87
N ASN A 34 14.46 9.35 -6.36
CA ASN A 34 13.86 8.07 -5.99
C ASN A 34 13.50 8.00 -4.50
N ASN A 35 14.23 8.72 -3.65
CA ASN A 35 13.99 8.86 -2.20
C ASN A 35 12.67 9.57 -1.79
N PRO A 36 12.17 10.63 -2.46
CA PRO A 36 10.98 11.34 -1.99
C PRO A 36 9.69 10.51 -2.05
N THR A 37 8.76 10.88 -1.19
CA THR A 37 7.36 10.44 -1.20
C THR A 37 6.45 11.64 -0.96
N PHE A 38 5.16 11.53 -1.31
CA PHE A 38 4.18 12.57 -1.03
C PHE A 38 3.31 12.18 0.17
N ALA A 39 3.02 13.16 1.02
CA ALA A 39 2.18 13.03 2.21
C ALA A 39 1.25 14.25 2.33
N CYS A 40 -0.03 14.06 2.67
CA CYS A 40 -0.87 15.22 3.04
C CYS A 40 -0.41 15.79 4.40
N GLY A 41 -0.73 17.04 4.70
CA GLY A 41 -0.24 17.72 5.92
C GLY A 41 -0.46 16.91 7.21
N THR A 42 -1.67 16.36 7.40
CA THR A 42 -2.01 15.51 8.56
C THR A 42 -1.18 14.25 8.66
N GLN A 43 -0.84 13.63 7.53
CA GLN A 43 -0.06 12.39 7.49
C GLN A 43 1.45 12.64 7.55
N HIS A 44 1.94 13.77 7.04
CA HIS A 44 3.32 14.19 7.24
C HIS A 44 3.58 14.52 8.71
N HIS A 45 2.61 15.14 9.40
CA HIS A 45 2.70 15.51 10.82
C HIS A 45 2.82 14.31 11.80
N ILE A 46 2.52 13.08 11.36
CA ILE A 46 2.69 11.84 12.15
C ILE A 46 3.93 11.03 11.75
N LEU A 47 4.75 11.51 10.81
CA LEU A 47 6.10 10.99 10.54
C LEU A 47 7.08 11.63 11.52
N LYS A 48 7.26 10.97 12.67
CA LYS A 48 8.01 11.45 13.85
C LYS A 48 8.66 10.25 14.55
N PRO A 49 9.67 10.48 15.42
CA PRO A 49 10.13 9.45 16.37
C PRO A 49 8.95 8.85 17.13
N ASN A 50 8.91 7.51 17.24
CA ASN A 50 7.81 6.71 17.80
C ASN A 50 6.43 6.86 17.11
N GLY A 51 6.35 7.60 16.00
CA GLY A 51 5.17 7.71 15.14
C GLY A 51 5.20 6.72 13.98
N ARG A 52 4.60 7.08 12.84
CA ARG A 52 4.76 6.30 11.61
C ARG A 52 6.16 6.51 11.03
N THR A 53 6.67 5.49 10.33
CA THR A 53 7.89 5.57 9.52
C THR A 53 7.56 5.23 8.06
N THR A 54 8.47 5.55 7.13
CA THR A 54 8.33 5.17 5.72
C THR A 54 9.52 4.35 5.23
N ARG A 55 9.28 3.51 4.21
CA ARG A 55 10.30 2.69 3.54
C ARG A 55 10.02 2.63 2.04
N LYS A 56 11.06 2.60 1.20
CA LYS A 56 10.93 2.23 -0.22
C LYS A 56 11.04 0.71 -0.33
N ASN A 57 10.08 0.06 -0.97
CA ASN A 57 10.12 -1.39 -1.19
C ASN A 57 10.74 -1.73 -2.56
N PRO A 58 10.99 -3.01 -2.88
CA PRO A 58 11.63 -3.42 -4.14
C PRO A 58 10.88 -2.99 -5.42
N ASN A 59 9.58 -2.66 -5.32
CA ASN A 59 8.77 -2.19 -6.44
C ASN A 59 8.82 -0.65 -6.62
N GLY A 60 9.53 0.07 -5.73
CA GLY A 60 9.61 1.54 -5.71
C GLY A 60 8.48 2.23 -4.95
N ASP A 61 7.45 1.49 -4.51
CA ASP A 61 6.38 2.03 -3.67
C ASP A 61 6.94 2.54 -2.33
N THR A 62 6.27 3.54 -1.75
CA THR A 62 6.51 3.91 -0.35
C THR A 62 5.55 3.20 0.58
N GLU A 63 6.09 2.32 1.42
CA GLU A 63 5.39 1.68 2.51
C GLU A 63 5.34 2.62 3.73
N TRP A 64 4.18 2.70 4.35
CA TRP A 64 3.92 3.46 5.58
C TRP A 64 3.72 2.49 6.73
N ILE A 65 4.70 2.45 7.62
CA ILE A 65 4.80 1.48 8.72
C ILE A 65 4.28 2.16 10.01
N PRO A 66 3.37 1.52 10.77
CA PRO A 66 2.91 2.03 12.06
C PRO A 66 3.94 1.77 13.16
N PRO A 67 3.79 2.39 14.34
CA PRO A 67 4.40 1.87 15.57
C PRO A 67 3.99 0.41 15.79
N PRO A 68 4.86 -0.48 16.31
CA PRO A 68 4.53 -1.91 16.47
C PRO A 68 3.27 -2.21 17.29
N HIS A 69 2.93 -1.35 18.25
CA HIS A 69 1.72 -1.49 19.07
C HIS A 69 0.41 -1.05 18.35
N LEU A 70 0.53 -0.46 17.15
CA LEU A 70 -0.57 -0.14 16.23
C LEU A 70 -0.44 -0.94 14.92
N ASP A 71 0.34 -2.02 14.91
CA ASP A 71 0.49 -2.88 13.75
C ASP A 71 -0.51 -4.05 13.80
N HIS A 72 -1.48 -4.01 12.90
CA HIS A 72 -2.65 -4.89 12.82
C HIS A 72 -2.88 -5.33 11.36
N ASP A 73 -1.79 -5.57 10.62
CA ASP A 73 -1.77 -5.99 9.21
C ASP A 73 -2.48 -5.06 8.21
N GLN A 74 -2.72 -3.80 8.59
CA GLN A 74 -3.28 -2.80 7.69
C GLN A 74 -2.40 -2.56 6.44
N PRO A 75 -2.99 -2.15 5.30
CA PRO A 75 -2.23 -1.84 4.09
C PRO A 75 -1.11 -0.82 4.35
N ARG A 76 0.07 -1.07 3.77
CA ARG A 76 1.23 -0.14 3.85
C ARG A 76 1.30 0.85 2.70
N THR A 77 0.62 0.60 1.60
CA THR A 77 0.59 1.46 0.39
C THR A 77 -0.83 1.93 0.08
N ASN A 78 -0.96 3.09 -0.57
CA ASN A 78 -2.26 3.69 -0.87
C ASN A 78 -2.90 3.16 -2.16
N THR A 79 -3.87 2.24 -2.01
CA THR A 79 -4.61 1.65 -3.15
C THR A 79 -5.55 2.61 -3.87
N TYR A 80 -5.93 3.76 -3.27
CA TYR A 80 -6.78 4.75 -3.93
C TYR A 80 -6.03 5.49 -5.06
N TRP A 81 -4.78 5.86 -4.80
CA TRP A 81 -3.91 6.51 -5.79
C TRP A 81 -3.02 5.53 -6.58
N HIS A 82 -2.79 4.33 -6.06
CA HIS A 82 -2.04 3.24 -6.69
C HIS A 82 -2.89 1.95 -6.74
N PRO A 83 -3.93 1.89 -7.60
CA PRO A 83 -4.76 0.70 -7.75
C PRO A 83 -3.96 -0.44 -8.38
N LYS A 84 -3.44 -1.32 -7.53
CA LYS A 84 -2.79 -2.57 -7.95
C LYS A 84 -3.82 -3.50 -8.62
N ASN A 85 -3.55 -3.81 -9.88
CA ASN A 85 -4.30 -4.59 -10.88
C ASN A 85 -5.56 -5.30 -10.36
N SER A 86 -6.73 -4.95 -10.92
CA SER A 86 -8.04 -5.51 -10.58
C SER A 86 -8.29 -6.93 -11.13
N SER A 87 -7.27 -7.79 -11.14
CA SER A 87 -7.36 -9.20 -11.50
C SER A 87 -7.66 -10.05 -10.27
N THR A 88 -8.88 -9.96 -9.77
CA THR A 88 -9.39 -10.90 -8.75
C THR A 88 -9.48 -12.29 -9.37
N THR A 89 -8.45 -13.13 -9.17
CA THR A 89 -8.52 -14.55 -9.52
C THR A 89 -9.69 -15.17 -8.77
N LYS A 90 -10.77 -15.47 -9.49
CA LYS A 90 -11.97 -16.04 -8.91
C LYS A 90 -11.68 -17.50 -8.55
N THR A 91 -11.37 -17.75 -7.28
CA THR A 91 -11.16 -19.10 -6.71
C THR A 91 -12.44 -19.92 -6.84
N THR A 92 -12.65 -20.49 -8.01
CA THR A 92 -13.79 -21.35 -8.31
C THR A 92 -13.44 -22.74 -7.81
N THR A 93 -13.70 -22.98 -6.53
CA THR A 93 -13.58 -24.31 -5.91
C THR A 93 -14.66 -25.21 -6.50
N THR A 94 -14.38 -25.82 -7.66
CA THR A 94 -15.26 -26.79 -8.32
C THR A 94 -15.22 -28.13 -7.58
N THR A 95 -15.89 -28.19 -6.43
CA THR A 95 -16.15 -29.45 -5.73
C THR A 95 -17.10 -30.30 -6.57
N ARG A 96 -16.56 -31.20 -7.40
CA ARG A 96 -17.36 -32.28 -8.00
C ARG A 96 -17.70 -33.29 -6.91
N SER A 97 -18.83 -33.09 -6.25
CA SER A 97 -19.50 -34.20 -5.54
C SER A 97 -20.10 -35.13 -6.59
N SER A 98 -19.47 -36.28 -6.82
CA SER A 98 -19.98 -37.32 -7.71
C SER A 98 -20.80 -38.33 -6.91
N ALA A 99 -22.08 -38.01 -6.70
CA ALA A 99 -23.06 -38.92 -6.15
C ALA A 99 -24.37 -38.71 -6.90
N ASP A 100 -24.65 -39.60 -7.86
CA ASP A 100 -25.98 -40.14 -8.16
C ASP A 100 -25.88 -41.16 -9.29
N ALA A 101 -26.18 -42.41 -8.95
CA ALA A 101 -26.58 -43.46 -9.87
C ALA A 101 -27.81 -44.13 -9.25
N PRO A 102 -28.85 -44.39 -10.04
CA PRO A 102 -29.29 -45.80 -10.08
C PRO A 102 -29.80 -46.28 -11.45
N LEU A 103 -29.52 -47.57 -11.70
CA LEU A 103 -30.43 -48.61 -12.22
C LEU A 103 -31.47 -48.26 -13.32
N ALA A 104 -31.43 -48.98 -14.45
CA ALA A 104 -32.41 -50.04 -14.80
C ALA A 104 -32.32 -50.46 -16.29
N SER A 105 -32.84 -51.66 -16.60
CA SER A 105 -32.79 -52.32 -17.91
C SER A 105 -33.70 -51.70 -18.99
N VAL A 106 -33.30 -51.87 -20.25
CA VAL A 106 -33.96 -52.80 -21.20
C VAL A 106 -32.90 -53.48 -22.07
#